data_AF-W7QBK1-F1
#
_entry.id   AF-W7QBK1-F1
#
_cell.length_a   1.000
_cell.length_b   1.000
_cell.length_c   1.000
_cell.angle_alpha   90.00
_cell.angle_beta   90.00
_cell.angle_gamma   90.00
#
_symmetry.space_group_name_H-M   'P 1'
#
loop_
_entity.id
_entity.type
_entity.pdbx_description
1 polymer ?
#
loop_
_entity_poly.entity_id
_entity_poly.type
_entity_poly.pdbx_seq_one_letter_code
_entity_poly.pdbx_strand_id
1 'polypeptide(L)' 'MLSLETRQLEPGMILGQDIHSATGILLLNEGKELTQHLIDKLRKLEEVEGGSYTLMVCKPGCHEGSEGAESDD' A
#
# COMPACT_ATOMS: atom_id res chain seq x y z
N MET A 1 2.85 13.31 -0.66
CA MET A 1 3.16 11.91 -0.32
C MET A 1 2.73 11.66 1.11
N LEU A 2 2.16 10.50 1.40
CA LEU A 2 1.64 10.12 2.71
C LEU A 2 2.50 8.98 3.24
N SER A 3 2.98 9.11 4.47
CA SER A 3 3.67 8.03 5.17
C SER A 3 2.62 7.19 5.90
N LEU A 4 2.36 5.99 5.41
CA LEU A 4 1.33 5.10 5.95
C LEU A 4 1.95 3.77 6.38
N GLU A 5 1.44 3.22 7.47
CA GLU A 5 1.74 1.85 7.88
C GLU A 5 1.02 0.85 6.97
N THR A 6 1.50 -0.39 6.88
CA THR A 6 0.83 -1.45 6.08
C THR A 6 -0.65 -1.67 6.43
N ARG A 7 -1.05 -1.32 7.66
CA ARG A 7 -2.44 -1.38 8.13
C ARG A 7 -3.34 -0.29 7.57
N GLN A 8 -2.75 0.85 7.22
CA GLN A 8 -3.43 2.02 6.67
C GLN A 8 -3.37 2.07 5.13
N LEU A 9 -2.63 1.15 4.51
CA LEU A 9 -2.58 1.04 3.06
C LEU A 9 -3.91 0.60 2.49
N GLU A 10 -4.32 1.25 1.41
CA GLU A 10 -5.53 0.94 0.68
C GLU A 10 -5.15 0.46 -0.73
N PRO A 11 -5.91 -0.50 -1.30
CA PRO A 11 -5.71 -0.93 -2.66
C PRO A 11 -5.86 0.25 -3.64
N GLY A 12 -4.96 0.35 -4.61
CA GLY A 12 -4.89 1.43 -5.60
C GLY A 12 -3.89 2.54 -5.25
N MET A 13 -3.31 2.56 -4.04
CA MET A 13 -2.24 3.50 -3.71
C MET A 13 -0.97 3.23 -4.50
N ILE A 14 -0.24 4.26 -4.90
CA ILE A 14 1.03 4.11 -5.62
C ILE A 14 2.20 4.36 -4.67
N LEU A 15 3.21 3.50 -4.71
CA LEU A 15 4.44 3.70 -3.95
C LEU A 15 5.20 4.94 -4.42
N GLY A 16 5.54 5.80 -3.48
CA GLY A 16 6.34 7.00 -3.70
C GLY A 16 7.84 6.79 -3.53
N GLN A 17 8.28 5.58 -3.15
CA GLN A 17 9.69 5.18 -3.08
C GLN A 17 9.83 3.65 -3.04
N ASP A 18 11.04 3.17 -3.27
CA ASP A 18 11.43 1.76 -3.09
C ASP A 18 11.33 1.32 -1.63
N ILE A 19 10.88 0.08 -1.44
CA ILE A 19 10.71 -0.54 -0.13
C ILE A 19 11.65 -1.72 0.00
N HIS A 20 12.43 -1.69 1.07
CA HIS A 20 13.36 -2.76 1.42
C HIS A 20 12.89 -3.47 2.69
N SER A 21 13.03 -4.80 2.72
CA SER A 21 12.89 -5.61 3.94
C SER A 21 13.96 -5.24 4.97
N ALA A 22 13.81 -5.71 6.21
CA ALA A 22 14.84 -5.60 7.24
C ALA A 22 16.19 -6.23 6.80
N THR A 23 16.14 -7.20 5.90
CA THR A 23 17.31 -7.87 5.29
C THR A 23 17.92 -7.13 4.09
N GLY A 24 17.34 -5.98 3.68
CA GLY A 24 17.81 -5.19 2.53
C GLY A 24 17.30 -5.65 1.16
N ILE A 25 16.38 -6.61 1.11
CA ILE A 25 15.77 -7.08 -0.13
C ILE A 25 14.71 -6.09 -0.61
N LEU A 26 14.74 -5.71 -1.89
CA LEU A 26 13.71 -4.89 -2.52
C LEU A 26 12.38 -5.66 -2.60
N LEU A 27 11.41 -5.29 -1.78
CA LEU A 27 10.07 -5.86 -1.77
C LEU A 27 9.21 -5.28 -2.88
N LEU A 28 9.26 -3.96 -2.99
CA LEU A 28 8.42 -3.20 -3.90
C LEU A 28 9.23 -2.04 -4.47
N ASN A 29 9.04 -1.81 -5.77
CA ASN A 29 9.66 -0.68 -6.44
C ASN A 29 8.79 0.57 -6.28
N GLU A 30 9.43 1.73 -6.33
CA GLU A 30 8.75 3.02 -6.54
C GLU A 30 7.81 2.96 -7.76
N GLY A 31 6.67 3.66 -7.68
CA GLY A 31 5.70 3.75 -8.77
C GLY A 31 4.80 2.52 -8.91
N LYS A 32 5.00 1.50 -8.07
CA LYS A 32 4.15 0.30 -8.08
C LYS A 32 2.84 0.55 -7.36
N GLU A 33 1.75 0.10 -7.97
CA GLU A 33 0.43 0.09 -7.35
C GLU A 33 0.34 -0.99 -6.27
N LEU A 34 -0.12 -0.58 -5.10
CA LEU A 34 -0.44 -1.44 -3.97
C LEU A 34 -1.79 -2.08 -4.23
N THR A 35 -1.77 -3.36 -4.53
CA THR A 35 -2.98 -4.18 -4.64
C THR A 35 -3.28 -4.84 -3.30
N GLN A 36 -4.54 -5.22 -3.07
CA GLN A 36 -4.97 -5.89 -1.84
C GLN A 36 -4.11 -7.13 -1.51
N HIS A 37 -3.67 -7.87 -2.55
CA HIS A 37 -2.80 -9.02 -2.40
C HIS A 37 -1.36 -8.66 -1.96
N LEU A 38 -0.81 -7.54 -2.43
CA LEU A 38 0.50 -7.04 -1.98
C LEU A 38 0.44 -6.56 -0.54
N ILE A 39 -0.63 -5.85 -0.17
CA ILE A 39 -0.86 -5.36 1.19
C ILE A 39 -0.98 -6.54 2.16
N ASP A 40 -1.74 -7.59 1.80
CA ASP A 40 -1.87 -8.81 2.63
C ASP A 40 -0.51 -9.50 2.84
N LYS A 41 0.30 -9.60 1.79
CA LYS A 41 1.66 -10.14 1.89
C LYS A 41 2.55 -9.33 2.83
N LEU A 42 2.54 -8.00 2.70
CA LEU A 42 3.31 -7.12 3.59
C LEU A 42 2.86 -7.28 5.05
N ARG A 43 1.55 -7.40 5.29
CA ARG A 43 1.01 -7.59 6.64
C ARG A 43 1.45 -8.93 7.25
N LYS A 44 1.41 -10.01 6.48
CA LYS A 44 1.94 -11.32 6.89
C LYS A 44 3.44 -11.25 7.19
N LEU A 45 4.20 -10.51 6.38
CA LEU A 45 5.63 -10.32 6.61
C LEU A 45 5.89 -9.54 7.90
N GLU A 46 5.14 -8.48 8.20
CA GLU A 46 5.23 -7.78 9.50
C GLU A 46 4.95 -8.70 10.68
N GLU A 47 3.90 -9.52 10.58
CA GLU A 47 3.56 -10.46 11.65
C GLU A 47 4.66 -11.50 11.88
N VAL A 48 5.34 -11.92 10.81
CA VAL A 48 6.46 -12.88 10.88
C VAL A 48 7.75 -12.22 11.37
N GLU A 49 8.07 -11.00 10.95
CA GLU A 49 9.27 -10.26 11.39
C GLU A 49 9.07 -9.56 12.74
N GLY A 50 7.83 -9.38 13.20
CA GLY A 50 7.48 -8.68 14.44
C GLY A 50 7.71 -7.16 14.39
N GLY A 51 7.66 -6.57 13.20
CA GLY A 51 7.94 -5.15 12.96
C GLY A 51 6.78 -4.41 12.28
N SER A 52 6.93 -3.10 12.08
CA SER A 52 6.00 -2.30 11.27
C SER A 52 6.71 -1.58 10.15
N TYR A 53 6.24 -1.77 8.90
CA TYR A 53 6.77 -1.05 7.76
C TYR A 53 5.98 0.24 7.57
N THR A 54 6.72 1.34 7.45
CA THR A 54 6.16 2.63 7.05
C THR A 54 6.54 2.88 5.59
N LEU A 55 5.55 3.04 4.73
CA LEU A 55 5.73 3.21 3.28
C LEU A 55 5.26 4.61 2.88
N MET A 56 6.05 5.29 2.03
CA MET A 56 5.57 6.52 1.39
C MET A 56 4.71 6.15 0.18
N VAL A 57 3.47 6.59 0.19
CA VAL A 57 2.48 6.31 -0.85
C VAL A 57 1.77 7.58 -1.31
N CYS A 58 1.27 7.53 -2.53
CA CYS A 58 0.41 8.52 -3.13
C CYS A 58 -1.00 7.93 -3.24
N LYS A 59 -2.00 8.67 -2.74
CA LYS A 59 -3.41 8.26 -2.85
C LYS A 59 -3.82 8.20 -4.32
N PRO A 60 -4.55 7.14 -4.74
CA PRO A 60 -5.27 7.19 -6.00
C PRO A 60 -6.39 8.22 -5.80
N GLY A 61 -6.52 9.20 -6.70
CA GLY A 61 -7.65 10.14 -6.60
C GLY A 61 -7.33 11.56 -6.11
N CYS A 62 -6.16 12.13 -6.45
CA CYS A 62 -6.13 13.58 -6.73
C CYS A 62 -6.97 13.93 -7.99
N HIS A 63 -7.55 12.93 -8.66
CA HIS A 63 -8.67 13.10 -9.57
C HIS A 63 -9.92 12.53 -8.91
N GLU A 64 -10.89 13.40 -8.63
CA GLU A 64 -12.22 13.03 -8.14
C GLU A 64 -12.83 11.93 -9.02
N GLY A 65 -13.29 10.87 -8.37
CA GLY A 65 -13.86 9.70 -9.02
C GLY A 65 -14.51 8.77 -8.00
N SER A 66 -15.25 9.33 -7.04
CA SER A 66 -16.46 8.70 -6.52
C SER A 66 -17.44 8.58 -7.72
N GLU A 67 -18.30 7.59 -7.92
CA GLU A 67 -18.95 6.61 -7.08
C GLU A 67 -19.21 5.37 -7.95
N GLY A 68 -18.92 4.19 -7.40
CA GLY A 68 -19.53 2.94 -7.84
C GLY A 68 -20.31 2.37 -6.67
N ALA A 69 -21.49 2.93 -6.41
CA ALA A 69 -22.51 2.31 -5.56
C ALA A 69 -23.87 2.56 -6.20
N GLU A 70 -24.15 1.78 -7.23
CA GLU A 70 -25.51 1.47 -7.66
C GLU A 70 -26.23 0.78 -6.48
N SER A 71 -27.40 1.28 -6.11
CA SER A 71 -28.36 0.57 -5.27
C SER A 71 -29.75 0.83 -5.83
N ASP A 72 -30.31 -0.27 -6.34
CA ASP A 72 -31.62 -0.51 -6.93
C ASP A 72 -32.75 -0.23 -5.92
N ASP A 73 -33.70 0.67 -6.26
CA ASP A 73 -35.12 0.65 -5.84
C ASP A 73 -35.98 1.47 -6.83
#